data_AF-A0A937DX15-F1
#
_entry.id   AF-A0A937DX15-F1
#
_cell.length_a   1.000
_cell.length_b   1.000
_cell.length_c   1.000
_cell.angle_alpha   90.00
_cell.angle_beta   90.00
_cell.angle_gamma   90.00
#
_symmetry.space_group_name_H-M   'P 1'
#
loop_
_entity.id
_entity.type
_entity.pdbx_description
1 polymer ?
#
loop_
_entity_poly.entity_id
_entity_poly.type
_entity_poly.pdbx_seq_one_letter_code
_entity_poly.pdbx_strand_id
1 'polypeptide(L)'
;MFDALTIGSNIRRMRELRNLTQGAVARQLGLTTAAYSNIERGQTEVTLKRLYELAGIFNTDVDSLIHMTEDQVARYLGGMPLPGKDRRQAQACSYCADYREMISHLREEVEFLRTLIRNESQVPKK
;
A
#
# COMPACT_ATOMS: atom_id res chain seq x y z
N MET A 1 -4.23 18.85 -22.54
CA MET A 1 -2.96 19.20 -21.88
C MET A 1 -3.20 18.98 -20.40
N PHE A 2 -2.33 18.30 -19.67
CA PHE A 2 -2.50 18.13 -18.22
C PHE A 2 -1.99 19.39 -17.53
N ASP A 3 -2.84 20.08 -16.79
CA ASP A 3 -2.47 21.34 -16.17
C ASP A 3 -1.65 21.08 -14.91
N ALA A 4 -0.53 21.80 -14.75
CA ALA A 4 0.35 21.68 -13.59
C ALA A 4 -0.38 21.92 -12.25
N LEU A 5 -1.44 22.75 -12.27
CA LEU A 5 -2.30 23.00 -11.13
C LEU A 5 -3.07 21.74 -10.68
N THR A 6 -3.57 20.95 -11.64
CA THR A 6 -4.30 19.71 -11.39
C THR A 6 -3.38 18.61 -10.86
N ILE A 7 -2.16 18.52 -11.38
CA ILE A 7 -1.17 17.55 -10.88
C ILE A 7 -0.72 17.92 -9.46
N GLY A 8 -0.46 19.21 -9.21
CA GLY A 8 -0.07 19.70 -7.88
C GLY A 8 -1.12 19.42 -6.81
N SER A 9 -2.40 19.66 -7.12
CA SER A 9 -3.50 19.37 -6.20
C SER A 9 -3.66 17.87 -5.92
N ASN A 10 -3.49 17.02 -6.93
CA ASN A 10 -3.52 15.57 -6.77
C ASN A 10 -2.37 15.07 -5.88
N ILE A 11 -1.15 15.58 -6.08
CA ILE A 11 0.02 15.28 -5.23
C ILE A 11 -0.28 15.63 -3.77
N ARG A 12 -0.82 16.84 -3.53
CA ARG A 12 -1.21 17.29 -2.19
C ARG A 12 -2.22 16.34 -1.55
N ARG A 13 -3.26 15.98 -2.29
CA ARG A 13 -4.33 15.09 -1.81
C ARG A 13 -3.78 13.72 -1.46
N MET A 14 -2.92 13.16 -2.31
CA MET A 14 -2.28 11.86 -2.07
C MET A 14 -1.36 11.87 -0.84
N ARG A 15 -0.67 12.98 -0.60
CA ARG A 15 0.12 13.20 0.60
C ARG A 15 -0.77 13.21 1.86
N GLU A 16 -1.86 13.96 1.83
CA GLU A 16 -2.79 14.09 2.95
C GLU A 16 -3.50 12.77 3.26
N LEU A 17 -3.92 12.02 2.24
CA LEU A 17 -4.49 10.67 2.39
C LEU A 17 -3.54 9.65 3.05
N ARG A 18 -2.23 9.94 3.06
CA ARG A 18 -1.19 9.13 3.70
C ARG A 18 -0.68 9.72 5.00
N ASN A 19 -1.29 10.81 5.47
CA ASN A 19 -0.89 11.54 6.66
C ASN A 19 0.59 11.96 6.65
N LEU A 20 1.12 12.27 5.47
CA LEU A 20 2.50 12.71 5.29
C LEU A 20 2.60 14.24 5.39
N THR A 21 3.68 14.74 6.02
CA THR A 21 3.97 16.18 6.02
C THR A 21 4.72 16.58 4.76
N GLN A 22 4.60 17.86 4.35
CA GLN A 22 5.36 18.39 3.21
C GLN A 22 6.87 18.19 3.40
N GLY A 23 7.37 18.40 4.62
CA GLY A 23 8.79 18.20 4.94
C GLY A 23 9.23 16.73 4.84
N ALA A 24 8.36 15.76 5.15
CA ALA A 24 8.67 14.35 5.00
C ALA A 24 8.85 13.96 3.52
N VAL A 25 7.92 14.37 2.66
CA VAL A 25 8.01 14.09 1.21
C VAL A 25 9.17 14.84 0.57
N ALA A 26 9.37 16.11 0.94
CA ALA A 26 10.49 16.91 0.46
C ALA A 26 11.84 16.25 0.75
N ARG A 27 12.06 15.75 1.98
CA ARG A 27 13.27 15.01 2.34
C ARG A 27 13.49 13.77 1.49
N GLN A 28 12.44 12.98 1.23
CA GLN A 28 12.53 11.78 0.40
C GLN A 28 12.84 12.09 -1.08
N LEU A 29 12.42 13.25 -1.57
CA LEU A 29 12.74 13.74 -2.92
C LEU A 29 14.08 14.48 -3.01
N GLY A 30 14.79 14.69 -1.90
CA GLY A 30 15.97 15.53 -1.86
C GLY A 30 15.68 17.01 -2.20
N LEU A 31 14.51 17.50 -1.79
CA LEU A 31 14.04 18.87 -2.03
C LEU A 31 13.93 19.65 -0.71
N THR A 32 13.91 20.97 -0.82
CA THR A 32 13.47 21.83 0.28
C THR A 32 11.95 21.75 0.42
N THR A 33 11.42 21.97 1.63
CA THR A 33 9.97 22.02 1.86
C THR A 33 9.29 23.08 1.00
N ALA A 34 9.96 24.22 0.77
CA ALA A 34 9.46 25.28 -0.10
C ALA A 34 9.36 24.84 -1.57
N ALA A 35 10.39 24.15 -2.10
CA ALA A 35 10.35 23.63 -3.46
C ALA A 35 9.22 22.60 -3.65
N TYR A 36 9.01 21.72 -2.66
CA TYR A 36 7.89 20.79 -2.68
C TYR A 36 6.52 21.50 -2.56
N SER A 37 6.41 22.54 -1.74
CA SER A 37 5.20 23.35 -1.65
C SER A 37 4.85 24.06 -2.98
N ASN A 38 5.86 24.47 -3.76
CA ASN A 38 5.64 25.04 -5.09
C ASN A 38 5.09 24.00 -6.08
N ILE A 39 5.54 22.75 -5.98
CA ILE A 39 5.00 21.63 -6.74
C ILE A 39 3.51 21.44 -6.43
N GLU A 40 3.13 21.37 -5.14
CA GLU A 40 1.73 21.19 -4.75
C GLU A 40 0.82 22.34 -5.21
N ARG A 41 1.36 23.54 -5.35
CA ARG A 41 0.62 24.72 -5.83
C ARG A 41 0.63 24.86 -7.36
N GLY A 42 1.24 23.93 -8.09
CA GLY A 42 1.38 23.99 -9.55
C GLY A 42 2.28 25.12 -10.05
N GLN A 43 3.08 25.74 -9.17
CA GLN A 43 4.03 26.80 -9.53
C GLN A 43 5.33 26.25 -10.13
N THR A 44 5.54 24.95 -10.01
CA THR A 44 6.70 24.25 -10.58
C THR A 44 6.19 23.06 -11.34
N GLU A 45 6.54 22.98 -12.63
CA GLU A 45 6.23 21.81 -13.44
C GLU A 45 6.97 20.59 -12.89
N VAL A 46 6.24 19.47 -12.81
CA VAL A 46 6.79 18.21 -12.31
C VAL A 46 7.23 17.38 -13.51
N THR A 47 8.49 16.98 -13.52
CA THR A 47 8.99 16.09 -14.57
C THR A 47 8.46 14.67 -14.39
N LEU A 48 8.42 13.90 -15.47
CA LEU A 48 7.99 12.49 -15.41
C LEU A 48 8.80 11.67 -14.41
N LYS A 49 10.12 11.91 -14.32
CA LYS A 49 10.99 11.27 -13.31
C LYS A 49 10.50 11.56 -11.89
N ARG A 50 10.18 12.82 -11.58
CA ARG A 50 9.66 13.22 -10.27
C ARG A 50 8.30 12.61 -9.97
N LEU A 51 7.43 12.47 -10.97
CA LEU A 51 6.16 11.75 -10.82
C LEU A 51 6.39 10.28 -10.45
N TYR A 52 7.38 9.60 -11.04
CA TYR A 52 7.72 8.23 -10.63
C TYR A 52 8.27 8.13 -9.21
N GLU A 53 9.11 9.07 -8.80
CA GLU A 53 9.62 9.16 -7.42
C GLU A 53 8.46 9.36 -6.43
N LEU A 54 7.57 10.33 -6.70
CA LEU A 54 6.36 10.60 -5.92
C LEU A 54 5.43 9.38 -5.86
N ALA A 55 5.21 8.70 -6.99
CA ALA A 55 4.41 7.50 -7.05
C ALA A 55 5.01 6.39 -6.16
N GLY A 56 6.34 6.29 -6.09
CA GLY A 56 7.03 5.39 -5.16
C GLY A 56 6.80 5.77 -3.70
N ILE A 57 6.98 7.04 -3.34
CA ILE A 57 6.75 7.55 -1.97
C ILE A 57 5.31 7.30 -1.52
N PHE A 58 4.36 7.49 -2.44
CA PHE A 58 2.95 7.29 -2.18
C PHE A 58 2.51 5.84 -2.43
N ASN A 59 3.38 4.90 -2.79
CA ASN A 59 2.97 3.52 -3.11
C ASN A 59 1.74 3.47 -4.04
N THR A 60 1.79 4.19 -5.16
CA THR A 60 0.71 4.31 -6.13
C THR A 60 1.27 4.33 -7.55
N ASP A 61 0.41 4.41 -8.54
CA ASP A 61 0.80 4.59 -9.94
C ASP A 61 0.86 6.05 -10.33
N VAL A 62 1.68 6.36 -11.34
CA VAL A 62 1.77 7.72 -11.90
C VAL A 62 0.41 8.16 -12.44
N ASP A 63 -0.38 7.23 -12.98
CA ASP A 63 -1.72 7.52 -13.49
C ASP A 63 -2.64 8.08 -12.40
N SER A 64 -2.58 7.52 -11.19
CA SER A 64 -3.33 8.00 -10.02
C SER A 64 -2.92 9.40 -9.56
N LEU A 65 -1.70 9.85 -9.90
CA LEU A 65 -1.24 11.22 -9.61
C LEU A 65 -1.70 12.22 -10.68
N ILE A 66 -1.93 11.75 -11.90
CA ILE A 66 -2.34 12.60 -13.03
C ILE A 66 -3.87 12.71 -13.12
N HIS A 67 -4.57 11.58 -12.95
CA HIS A 67 -6.01 11.42 -13.21
C HIS A 67 -6.82 11.20 -11.93
N MET A 68 -6.41 11.76 -10.80
CA MET A 68 -7.13 11.57 -9.55
C MET A 68 -8.54 12.16 -9.64
N THR A 69 -9.56 11.33 -9.43
CA THR A 69 -10.97 11.75 -9.43
C THR A 69 -11.52 11.83 -8.02
N GLU A 70 -12.54 12.66 -7.81
CA GLU A 70 -13.27 12.74 -6.53
C GLU A 70 -13.82 11.38 -6.11
N ASP A 71 -14.32 10.60 -7.06
CA ASP A 71 -14.81 9.23 -6.83
C ASP A 71 -13.72 8.30 -6.29
N GLN A 72 -12.50 8.37 -6.83
CA GLN A 72 -11.37 7.59 -6.32
C GLN A 72 -11.00 7.97 -4.88
N VAL A 73 -11.09 9.27 -4.55
CA VAL A 73 -10.86 9.74 -3.18
C VAL A 73 -11.96 9.22 -2.25
N ALA A 74 -13.22 9.35 -2.65
CA ALA A 74 -14.36 8.90 -1.87
C ALA A 74 -14.28 7.39 -1.59
N ARG A 75 -13.91 6.58 -2.59
CA ARG A 75 -13.65 5.14 -2.42
C ARG A 75 -12.53 4.86 -1.44
N TYR A 76 -11.45 5.64 -1.47
CA TYR A 76 -10.35 5.48 -0.52
C TYR A 76 -10.74 5.81 0.91
N LEU A 77 -11.45 6.93 1.11
CA LEU A 77 -11.98 7.28 2.43
C LEU A 77 -13.03 6.27 2.91
N GLY A 78 -13.73 5.61 1.99
CA GLY A 78 -14.62 4.48 2.25
C GLY A 78 -13.93 3.14 2.53
N GLY A 79 -12.60 3.12 2.67
CA GLY A 79 -11.82 1.93 3.03
C GLY A 79 -11.34 1.07 1.85
N MET A 80 -11.55 1.50 0.61
CA MET A 80 -11.04 0.80 -0.58
C MET A 80 -9.61 1.24 -0.89
N PRO A 81 -8.66 0.34 -1.20
CA PRO A 81 -7.31 0.76 -1.58
C PRO A 81 -7.36 1.59 -2.87
N LEU A 82 -6.54 2.65 -2.94
CA LEU A 82 -6.32 3.36 -4.22
C LEU A 82 -5.65 2.40 -5.21
N PRO A 83 -5.91 2.56 -6.53
CA PRO A 83 -5.13 1.86 -7.53
C PRO A 83 -3.65 2.21 -7.32
N GLY A 84 -2.87 1.19 -7.02
CA GLY A 84 -1.44 1.27 -6.82
C GLY A 84 -0.75 0.09 -7.48
N LYS A 85 0.60 0.13 -7.47
CA LYS A 85 1.54 -0.79 -8.15
C LYS A 85 1.41 -2.28 -7.81
N ASP A 86 0.39 -2.65 -7.09
CA ASP A 86 0.12 -3.99 -6.66
C ASP A 86 -0.67 -4.80 -7.69
N ARG A 87 -0.08 -4.95 -8.88
CA ARG A 87 -0.25 -6.21 -9.62
C ARG A 87 0.22 -7.41 -8.77
N ARG A 88 1.11 -7.18 -7.78
CA ARG A 88 1.58 -8.20 -6.83
C ARG A 88 0.65 -8.42 -5.63
N GLN A 89 0.01 -7.40 -5.03
CA GLN A 89 -0.97 -7.64 -3.94
C GLN A 89 -2.27 -8.26 -4.44
N ALA A 90 -2.68 -7.99 -5.69
CA ALA A 90 -3.79 -8.71 -6.32
C ALA A 90 -3.51 -10.22 -6.40
N GLN A 91 -2.26 -10.61 -6.64
CA GLN A 91 -1.83 -12.02 -6.55
C GLN A 91 -1.68 -12.49 -5.09
N ALA A 92 -1.19 -11.65 -4.18
CA ALA A 92 -1.01 -12.00 -2.77
C ALA A 92 -2.33 -12.34 -2.06
N CYS A 93 -3.44 -11.67 -2.38
CA CYS A 93 -4.75 -11.99 -1.79
C CYS A 93 -5.26 -13.39 -2.18
N SER A 94 -4.95 -13.89 -3.38
CA SER A 94 -5.33 -15.24 -3.81
C SER A 94 -4.57 -16.29 -2.98
N TYR A 95 -3.25 -16.17 -2.94
CA TYR A 95 -2.40 -17.14 -2.24
C TYR A 95 -2.57 -17.10 -0.71
N CYS A 96 -2.82 -15.94 -0.11
CA CYS A 96 -3.00 -15.81 1.33
C CYS A 96 -4.26 -16.49 1.87
N ALA A 97 -5.33 -16.57 1.07
CA ALA A 97 -6.55 -17.29 1.46
C ALA A 97 -6.30 -18.80 1.48
N ASP A 98 -5.70 -19.33 0.40
CA ASP A 98 -5.39 -20.75 0.24
C ASP A 98 -4.38 -21.24 1.29
N TYR A 99 -3.32 -20.46 1.55
CA TYR A 99 -2.33 -20.81 2.58
C TYR A 99 -2.91 -20.74 4.00
N ARG A 100 -3.93 -19.92 4.24
CA ARG A 100 -4.56 -19.81 5.56
C ARG A 100 -5.34 -21.09 5.91
N GLU A 101 -6.09 -21.64 4.96
CA GLU A 101 -6.80 -22.91 5.16
C GLU A 101 -5.83 -24.06 5.37
N MET A 102 -4.79 -24.17 4.53
CA MET A 102 -3.78 -25.23 4.68
C MET A 102 -3.05 -25.15 6.02
N ILE A 103 -2.72 -23.94 6.51
CA ILE A 103 -2.11 -23.77 7.83
C ILE A 103 -3.06 -24.19 8.96
N SER A 104 -4.37 -23.97 8.81
CA SER A 104 -5.37 -24.43 9.80
C SER A 104 -5.37 -25.96 9.90
N HIS A 105 -5.50 -26.63 8.77
CA HIS A 105 -5.51 -28.10 8.71
C HIS A 105 -4.22 -28.71 9.26
N LEU A 106 -3.06 -28.17 8.89
CA LEU A 106 -1.77 -28.66 9.42
C LEU A 106 -1.66 -28.48 10.93
N ARG A 107 -2.24 -27.41 11.50
CA ARG A 107 -2.26 -27.20 12.95
C ARG A 107 -3.15 -28.21 13.67
N GLU A 108 -4.34 -28.48 13.12
CA GLU A 108 -5.26 -29.49 13.64
C GLU A 108 -4.64 -30.89 13.62
N GLU A 109 -3.98 -31.25 12.52
CA GLU A 109 -3.27 -32.52 12.37
C GLU A 109 -2.16 -32.67 13.42
N VAL A 110 -1.35 -31.61 13.61
CA VAL A 110 -0.29 -31.60 14.62
C VAL A 110 -0.86 -31.76 16.03
N GLU A 111 -1.99 -31.13 16.33
CA GLU A 111 -2.64 -31.26 17.64
C GLU A 111 -3.19 -32.67 17.85
N PHE A 112 -3.85 -33.25 16.85
CA PHE A 112 -4.31 -34.63 16.87
C PHE A 112 -3.16 -35.62 17.10
N LEU A 113 -2.08 -35.55 16.33
CA LEU A 113 -0.92 -36.42 16.47
C LEU A 113 -0.27 -36.29 17.86
N ARG A 114 -0.21 -35.07 18.41
CA ARG A 114 0.28 -34.84 19.78
C ARG A 114 -0.62 -35.50 20.83
N THR A 115 -1.94 -35.56 20.62
CA THR A 115 -2.83 -36.28 21.55
C THR A 115 -2.62 -37.79 21.50
N LEU A 116 -2.42 -38.38 20.31
CA LEU A 116 -2.14 -39.80 20.16
C LEU A 116 -0.86 -40.22 20.88
N ILE A 117 0.24 -39.49 20.67
CA ILE A 117 1.52 -39.77 21.33
C ILE A 117 1.40 -39.67 22.85
N ARG A 118 0.64 -38.69 23.35
CA ARG A 118 0.39 -38.52 24.79
C ARG A 118 -0.38 -39.70 25.38
N ASN A 119 -1.33 -40.24 24.64
CA ASN A 119 -2.15 -41.38 25.06
C ASN A 119 -1.39 -42.72 24.97
N GLU A 120 -0.53 -42.90 23.97
CA GLU A 120 0.36 -44.06 23.87
C GLU A 120 1.42 -44.08 24.98
N SER A 121 1.88 -42.90 25.43
CA SER A 121 2.81 -42.77 26.56
C SER A 121 2.20 -43.15 27.92
N GLN A 122 0.88 -43.33 28.00
CA GLN A 122 0.14 -43.72 29.21
C GLN A 122 -0.18 -45.23 29.27
N VAL A 123 0.22 -46.02 28.26
CA VAL A 123 0.01 -47.48 28.30
C VAL A 123 1.04 -48.08 29.28
N PRO A 124 0.60 -48.75 30.37
CA PRO A 124 1.53 -49.35 31.31
C PRO A 124 2.34 -50.42 30.59
N LYS A 125 3.67 -50.32 30.68
CA LYS A 125 4.59 -51.36 30.20
C LYS A 125 4.24 -52.66 30.94
N LYS A 126 3.80 -53.67 30.19
CA LYS A 126 3.62 -55.04 30.67
C LYS A 126 4.93 -55.62 31.20
#